data_AF-A0ABD3TJG0-F1
#
_entry.id   AF-A0ABD3TJG0-F1
#
_cell.length_a   1.000
_cell.length_b   1.000
_cell.length_c   1.000
_cell.angle_alpha   90.00
_cell.angle_beta   90.00
_cell.angle_gamma   90.00
#
_symmetry.space_group_name_H-M   'P 1'
#
loop_
_entity.id
_entity.type
_entity.pdbx_description
1 polymer ?
#
loop_
_entity_poly.entity_id
_entity_poly.type
_entity_poly.pdbx_seq_one_letter_code
_entity_poly.pdbx_strand_id
1 'polypeptide(L)'
;MTSSLFLTGVFLIVSSSYIYKTSGDATISNVPCRDNHMCERHGYSYTWCYTDSRDNWDYCCNTPCAYDDQDALRCKGGTYDLFCGNPGNKTALGENCVSWSPCGHHGYEYYWCYTNNNGKAWGYCCHPNATCSTRRGYSGNVCNAGMYRETGGYWAPCKAT
;
A
#
# COMPACT_ATOMS: atom_id res chain seq x y z
N MET A 1 2.03 42.19 38.60
CA MET A 1 0.95 41.29 38.15
C MET A 1 0.84 41.45 36.64
N THR A 2 0.91 40.32 35.97
CA THR A 2 1.26 40.07 34.56
C THR A 2 0.34 40.78 33.55
N SER A 3 0.94 41.54 32.63
CA SER A 3 0.27 41.96 31.39
C SER A 3 0.33 40.82 30.38
N SER A 4 -0.83 40.32 29.99
CA SER A 4 -1.01 39.27 29.00
C SER A 4 -0.77 39.81 27.59
N LEU A 5 0.30 39.34 26.95
CA LEU A 5 0.48 39.44 25.50
C LEU A 5 -0.30 38.29 24.84
N PHE A 6 -1.38 38.62 24.13
CA PHE A 6 -2.08 37.69 23.26
C PHE A 6 -1.23 37.49 21.99
N LEU A 7 -0.48 36.39 21.93
CA LEU A 7 0.09 35.88 20.70
C LEU A 7 -1.01 35.17 19.91
N THR A 8 -1.36 35.76 18.77
CA THR A 8 -2.15 35.16 17.70
C THR A 8 -1.39 33.97 17.10
N GLY A 9 -1.49 32.81 17.76
CA GLY A 9 -1.01 31.54 17.24
C GLY A 9 -1.99 31.00 16.21
N VAL A 10 -1.70 31.28 14.94
CA VAL A 10 -2.37 30.66 13.78
C VAL A 10 -2.33 29.15 13.94
N PHE A 11 -3.50 28.53 14.06
CA PHE A 11 -3.70 27.10 13.92
C PHE A 11 -3.23 26.69 12.53
N LEU A 12 -2.07 26.04 12.44
CA LEU A 12 -1.73 25.23 11.27
C LEU A 12 -2.57 23.96 11.34
N ILE A 13 -3.83 24.09 10.89
CA ILE A 13 -4.57 22.98 10.30
C ILE A 13 -3.80 22.56 9.04
N VAL A 14 -2.90 21.58 9.18
CA VAL A 14 -2.41 20.84 8.01
C VAL A 14 -3.60 20.02 7.52
N SER A 15 -4.27 20.61 6.53
CA SER A 15 -5.39 20.08 5.80
C SER A 15 -5.03 18.75 5.13
N SER A 16 -5.79 17.73 5.50
CA SER A 16 -6.01 16.48 4.77
C SER A 16 -5.72 16.62 3.27
N SER A 17 -4.64 16.00 2.82
CA SER A 17 -4.33 15.79 1.40
C SER A 17 -3.71 14.41 1.28
N TYR A 18 -4.31 13.60 0.42
CA TYR A 18 -3.89 12.27 0.02
C TYR A 18 -2.37 12.13 -0.22
N ILE A 19 -1.77 11.16 0.46
CA ILE A 19 -0.60 10.31 0.14
C ILE A 19 0.25 10.75 -1.06
N TYR A 20 1.50 11.12 -0.78
CA TYR A 20 2.64 10.53 -1.49
C TYR A 20 3.50 9.90 -0.41
N LYS A 21 3.75 8.59 -0.55
CA LYS A 21 4.65 7.80 0.29
C LYS A 21 6.04 8.44 0.24
N THR A 22 6.30 9.38 1.14
CA THR A 22 7.62 9.98 1.33
C THR A 22 8.53 8.86 1.80
N SER A 23 9.67 8.70 1.13
CA SER A 23 10.72 7.73 1.47
C SER A 23 11.15 7.89 2.93
N GLY A 24 10.44 7.21 3.83
CA GLY A 24 10.74 7.03 5.24
C GLY A 24 10.67 5.54 5.53
N ASP A 25 11.21 5.12 6.68
CA ASP A 25 11.46 3.74 7.10
C ASP A 25 10.20 2.88 7.24
N ALA A 26 9.53 2.66 6.12
CA ALA A 26 8.35 1.85 5.98
C ALA A 26 8.46 1.04 4.68
N THR A 27 8.05 -0.21 4.77
CA THR A 27 8.16 -1.18 3.69
C THR A 27 7.14 -0.88 2.59
N ILE A 28 7.23 -1.57 1.45
CA ILE A 28 6.24 -1.48 0.36
C ILE A 28 4.81 -1.73 0.85
N SER A 29 4.67 -2.53 1.90
CA SER A 29 3.40 -2.89 2.56
C SER A 29 2.98 -1.93 3.67
N ASN A 30 3.67 -0.80 3.81
CA ASN A 30 3.41 0.23 4.82
C ASN A 30 3.60 -0.28 6.26
N VAL A 31 4.50 -1.24 6.45
CA VAL A 31 4.92 -1.71 7.78
C VAL A 31 6.17 -0.93 8.17
N PRO A 32 6.22 -0.31 9.37
CA PRO A 32 7.42 0.40 9.80
C PRO A 32 8.60 -0.57 9.93
N CYS A 33 9.77 -0.12 9.52
CA CYS A 33 11.01 -0.84 9.74
C CYS A 33 11.40 -0.78 11.22
N ARG A 34 12.16 -1.77 11.65
CA ARG A 34 12.79 -1.81 12.97
C ARG A 34 13.78 -0.65 13.11
N ASP A 35 13.79 0.00 14.26
CA ASP A 35 14.59 1.22 14.54
C ASP A 35 16.08 1.11 14.17
N ASN A 36 16.66 -0.09 14.22
CA ASN A 36 18.06 -0.34 13.92
C ASN A 36 18.31 -1.04 12.57
N HIS A 37 17.29 -1.11 11.71
CA HIS A 37 17.39 -1.79 10.43
C HIS A 37 16.55 -1.04 9.39
N MET A 38 17.02 0.14 9.02
CA MET A 38 16.34 1.04 8.10
C MET A 38 16.27 0.50 6.67
N CYS A 39 15.46 1.17 5.84
CA CYS A 39 15.26 0.82 4.43
C CYS A 39 16.53 1.04 3.60
N GLU A 40 17.40 0.03 3.59
CA GLU A 40 18.71 0.07 2.93
C GLU A 40 18.99 -1.23 2.17
N ARG A 41 20.11 -1.26 1.44
CA ARG A 41 20.50 -2.42 0.61
C ARG A 41 21.00 -3.60 1.43
N HIS A 42 21.66 -3.35 2.56
CA HIS A 42 22.28 -4.40 3.40
C HIS A 42 23.14 -5.39 2.60
N GLY A 43 23.87 -4.89 1.60
CA GLY A 43 24.71 -5.71 0.70
C GLY A 43 23.99 -6.32 -0.51
N TYR A 44 22.68 -6.10 -0.67
CA TYR A 44 21.90 -6.58 -1.81
C TYR A 44 21.68 -5.48 -2.87
N SER A 45 21.18 -5.89 -4.02
CA SER A 45 20.84 -5.00 -5.14
C SER A 45 19.47 -4.34 -5.00
N TYR A 46 18.67 -4.79 -4.02
CA TYR A 46 17.37 -4.25 -3.61
C TYR A 46 17.42 -3.69 -2.19
N THR A 47 16.50 -2.81 -1.84
CA THR A 47 16.35 -2.27 -0.48
C THR A 47 15.26 -2.99 0.30
N TRP A 48 15.52 -3.24 1.59
CA TRP A 48 14.62 -3.99 2.46
C TRP A 48 14.90 -3.65 3.94
N CYS A 49 13.98 -4.04 4.82
CA CYS A 49 14.18 -3.93 6.25
C CYS A 49 13.51 -5.06 7.04
N TYR A 50 13.99 -5.31 8.27
CA TYR A 50 13.22 -6.08 9.24
C TYR A 50 12.06 -5.25 9.80
N THR A 51 10.92 -5.89 10.00
CA THR A 51 9.69 -5.28 10.49
C THR A 51 9.41 -5.60 11.96
N ASP A 52 10.06 -6.62 12.52
CA ASP A 52 9.93 -6.97 13.93
C ASP A 52 11.18 -7.68 14.51
N SER A 53 11.08 -8.13 15.77
CA SER A 53 12.12 -8.85 16.51
C SER A 53 12.20 -10.36 16.19
N ARG A 54 11.31 -10.87 15.33
CA ARG A 54 11.32 -12.26 14.84
C ARG A 54 11.97 -12.38 13.47
N ASP A 55 12.65 -11.31 13.04
CA ASP A 55 13.32 -11.20 11.76
C ASP A 55 12.38 -11.38 10.55
N ASN A 56 11.11 -11.01 10.72
CA ASN A 56 10.23 -10.77 9.57
C ASN A 56 10.75 -9.55 8.80
N TRP A 57 10.72 -9.59 7.48
CA TRP A 57 11.25 -8.54 6.63
C TRP A 57 10.34 -8.28 5.43
N ASP A 58 10.48 -7.10 4.85
CA ASP A 58 9.77 -6.71 3.64
C ASP A 58 10.62 -5.71 2.84
N TYR A 59 10.30 -5.56 1.57
CA TYR A 59 11.02 -4.67 0.65
C TYR A 59 10.72 -3.21 0.94
N CYS A 60 11.63 -2.34 0.53
CA CYS A 60 11.52 -0.91 0.70
C CYS A 60 11.60 -0.17 -0.64
N CYS A 61 10.91 0.95 -0.72
CA CYS A 61 11.05 1.91 -1.82
C CYS A 61 12.08 3.00 -1.46
N ASN A 62 13.04 3.26 -2.35
CA ASN A 62 13.88 4.46 -2.30
C ASN A 62 13.21 5.68 -2.95
N THR A 63 12.27 5.46 -3.88
CA THR A 63 11.50 6.54 -4.51
C THR A 63 10.04 6.44 -4.10
N PRO A 64 9.28 7.53 -4.09
CA PRO A 64 7.83 7.45 -3.98
C PRO A 64 7.25 6.52 -5.04
N CYS A 65 6.14 5.87 -4.70
CA CYS A 65 5.37 5.10 -5.66
C CYS A 65 4.80 6.01 -6.74
N ALA A 66 5.05 5.68 -8.01
CA ALA A 66 4.57 6.42 -9.16
C ALA A 66 4.09 5.44 -10.24
N TYR A 67 3.20 5.90 -11.12
CA TYR A 67 2.77 5.13 -12.28
C TYR A 67 3.87 5.15 -13.35
N ASP A 68 4.13 4.00 -13.96
CA ASP A 68 5.00 3.89 -15.14
C ASP A 68 4.19 4.03 -16.45
N ASP A 69 4.89 3.95 -17.59
CA ASP A 69 4.29 4.05 -18.94
C ASP A 69 3.35 2.87 -19.28
N GLN A 70 3.28 1.85 -18.42
CA GLN A 70 2.34 0.73 -18.52
C GLN A 70 1.20 0.84 -17.49
N ASP A 71 1.03 2.03 -16.89
CA ASP A 71 0.06 2.32 -15.84
C ASP A 71 0.21 1.42 -14.60
N ALA A 72 1.40 0.87 -14.35
CA ALA A 72 1.68 0.09 -13.15
C ALA A 72 2.25 0.98 -12.03
N LEU A 73 1.72 0.86 -10.81
CA LEU A 73 2.21 1.62 -9.65
C LEU A 73 3.47 0.97 -9.08
N ARG A 74 4.62 1.63 -9.25
CA ARG A 74 5.94 1.08 -8.92
C ARG A 74 6.83 2.08 -8.19
N CYS A 75 7.88 1.57 -7.57
CA CYS A 75 8.96 2.36 -7.00
C CYS A 75 10.30 1.68 -7.26
N LYS A 76 11.39 2.44 -7.16
CA LYS A 76 12.72 1.86 -7.15
C LYS A 76 13.04 1.35 -5.75
N GLY A 77 13.37 0.08 -5.62
CA GLY A 77 14.00 -0.50 -4.43
C GLY A 77 15.42 -0.95 -4.79
N GLY A 78 16.39 -0.09 -4.53
CA GLY A 78 17.76 -0.25 -5.02
C GLY A 78 17.83 -0.09 -6.54
N THR A 79 18.23 -1.16 -7.24
CA THR A 79 18.31 -1.21 -8.71
C THR A 79 17.10 -1.87 -9.36
N TYR A 80 16.16 -2.36 -8.55
CA TYR A 80 14.97 -3.09 -8.99
C TYR A 80 13.74 -2.19 -8.99
N ASP A 81 12.82 -2.47 -9.91
CA ASP A 81 11.47 -1.94 -9.88
C ASP A 81 10.58 -2.84 -9.02
N LEU A 82 10.12 -2.30 -7.89
CA LEU A 82 9.19 -2.95 -6.98
C LEU A 82 7.77 -2.47 -7.27
N PHE A 83 6.81 -3.39 -7.20
CA PHE A 83 5.40 -3.03 -7.26
C PHE A 83 4.94 -2.49 -5.92
N CYS A 84 4.31 -1.33 -5.94
CA CYS A 84 3.75 -0.76 -4.73
C CYS A 84 2.38 -1.39 -4.44
N GLY A 85 2.25 -2.01 -3.28
CA GLY A 85 0.96 -2.44 -2.75
C GLY A 85 0.04 -1.26 -2.45
N ASN A 86 -1.27 -1.49 -2.55
CA ASN A 86 -2.35 -0.55 -2.19
C ASN A 86 -2.12 0.04 -0.77
N PRO A 87 -2.46 1.32 -0.49
CA PRO A 87 -2.48 1.86 0.87
C PRO A 87 -3.43 1.15 1.86
N GLY A 88 -4.33 0.27 1.40
CA GLY A 88 -5.18 -0.54 2.27
C GLY A 88 -4.66 -1.95 2.48
N ASN A 89 -4.43 -2.34 3.74
CA ASN A 89 -4.20 -3.74 4.10
C ASN A 89 -5.53 -4.50 4.28
N LYS A 90 -6.44 -4.35 3.30
CA LYS A 90 -7.79 -4.91 3.32
C LYS A 90 -8.20 -5.44 1.95
N THR A 91 -8.96 -6.52 1.95
CA THR A 91 -9.61 -7.04 0.74
C THR A 91 -10.66 -6.06 0.21
N ALA A 92 -11.09 -6.27 -1.04
CA ALA A 92 -12.17 -5.54 -1.70
C ALA A 92 -13.50 -5.64 -0.93
N LEU A 93 -13.68 -6.68 -0.12
CA LEU A 93 -14.83 -6.88 0.75
C LEU A 93 -14.64 -6.27 2.15
N GLY A 94 -13.46 -5.72 2.45
CA GLY A 94 -13.14 -5.01 3.68
C GLY A 94 -12.52 -5.86 4.78
N GLU A 95 -12.15 -7.11 4.49
CA GLU A 95 -11.47 -7.99 5.46
C GLU A 95 -10.03 -7.56 5.63
N ASN A 96 -9.52 -7.56 6.87
CA ASN A 96 -8.11 -7.22 7.10
C ASN A 96 -7.22 -8.36 6.59
N CYS A 97 -6.19 -7.99 5.86
CA CYS A 97 -5.15 -8.92 5.46
C CYS A 97 -4.21 -9.19 6.64
N VAL A 98 -3.56 -10.35 6.63
CA VAL A 98 -2.52 -10.69 7.60
C VAL A 98 -1.23 -9.92 7.32
N SER A 99 -0.46 -9.61 8.37
CA SER A 99 0.73 -8.76 8.25
C SER A 99 1.79 -9.32 7.30
N TRP A 100 1.89 -10.65 7.17
CA TRP A 100 2.86 -11.33 6.29
C TRP A 100 2.35 -11.52 4.85
N SER A 101 1.07 -11.26 4.60
CA SER A 101 0.48 -11.26 3.25
C SER A 101 -0.36 -10.01 3.10
N PRO A 102 0.27 -8.85 2.91
CA PRO A 102 -0.41 -7.61 2.62
C PRO A 102 -0.96 -7.60 1.19
N CYS A 103 -1.83 -6.64 0.89
CA CYS A 103 -2.36 -6.48 -0.47
C CYS A 103 -1.23 -6.24 -1.48
N GLY A 104 -1.04 -7.22 -2.36
CA GLY A 104 0.03 -7.22 -3.36
C GLY A 104 -0.27 -8.22 -4.46
N HIS A 105 0.56 -8.26 -5.50
CA HIS A 105 0.33 -9.16 -6.64
C HIS A 105 0.71 -10.62 -6.33
N HIS A 106 1.63 -10.84 -5.38
CA HIS A 106 2.22 -12.14 -5.03
C HIS A 106 2.55 -13.08 -6.22
N GLY A 107 2.94 -12.52 -7.38
CA GLY A 107 3.26 -13.28 -8.61
C GLY A 107 2.09 -13.48 -9.57
N TYR A 108 0.96 -12.80 -9.36
CA TYR A 108 -0.25 -12.89 -10.17
C TYR A 108 -0.58 -11.55 -10.84
N GLU A 109 -1.47 -11.58 -11.84
CA GLU A 109 -1.92 -10.38 -12.56
C GLU A 109 -2.99 -9.56 -11.82
N TYR A 110 -3.27 -9.93 -10.57
CA TYR A 110 -4.25 -9.28 -9.70
C TYR A 110 -3.68 -9.11 -8.29
N TYR A 111 -4.17 -8.09 -7.60
CA TYR A 111 -3.87 -7.84 -6.20
C TYR A 111 -4.75 -8.70 -5.30
N TRP A 112 -4.13 -9.35 -4.33
CA TRP A 112 -4.80 -10.18 -3.35
C TRP A 112 -3.99 -10.26 -2.05
N CYS A 113 -4.60 -10.83 -1.02
CA CYS A 113 -3.95 -11.05 0.26
C CYS A 113 -4.58 -12.24 1.00
N TYR A 114 -3.85 -12.86 1.94
CA TYR A 114 -4.45 -13.77 2.90
C TYR A 114 -5.14 -13.02 4.04
N THR A 115 -6.30 -13.50 4.47
CA THR A 115 -7.09 -12.93 5.58
C THR A 115 -7.00 -13.75 6.86
N ASN A 116 -6.25 -14.86 6.84
CA ASN A 116 -5.97 -15.67 8.01
C ASN A 116 -4.53 -16.21 8.05
N ASN A 117 -4.04 -16.50 9.25
CA ASN A 117 -2.66 -16.91 9.47
C ASN A 117 -2.33 -18.33 8.99
N ASN A 118 -3.34 -19.13 8.60
CA ASN A 118 -3.12 -20.48 8.07
C ASN A 118 -3.04 -20.52 6.54
N GLY A 119 -3.15 -19.37 5.86
CA GLY A 119 -3.04 -19.27 4.40
C GLY A 119 -4.18 -19.96 3.64
N LYS A 120 -5.33 -20.20 4.28
CA LYS A 120 -6.48 -20.88 3.65
C LYS A 120 -7.59 -19.94 3.24
N ALA A 121 -7.64 -18.72 3.80
CA ALA A 121 -8.59 -17.69 3.40
C ALA A 121 -7.84 -16.52 2.80
N TRP A 122 -8.32 -16.07 1.65
CA TRP A 122 -7.73 -14.98 0.89
C TRP A 122 -8.84 -14.19 0.20
N GLY A 123 -8.53 -12.96 -0.18
CA GLY A 123 -9.43 -12.13 -0.95
C GLY A 123 -8.67 -11.23 -1.91
N TYR A 124 -9.37 -10.77 -2.94
CA TYR A 124 -8.85 -9.76 -3.85
C TYR A 124 -8.71 -8.43 -3.14
N CYS A 125 -7.73 -7.64 -3.54
CA CYS A 125 -7.58 -6.26 -3.13
C CYS A 125 -7.93 -5.36 -4.32
N CYS A 126 -8.61 -4.25 -4.05
CA CYS A 126 -8.81 -3.25 -5.09
C CYS A 126 -7.48 -2.59 -5.46
N HIS A 127 -7.34 -2.14 -6.69
CA HIS A 127 -6.25 -1.28 -7.10
C HIS A 127 -6.33 0.06 -6.31
N PRO A 128 -5.20 0.69 -5.93
CA PRO A 128 -5.18 1.96 -5.19
C PRO A 128 -6.09 3.08 -5.75
N ASN A 129 -6.22 3.15 -7.08
CA ASN A 129 -7.05 4.13 -7.78
C ASN A 129 -8.40 3.55 -8.25
N ALA A 130 -8.73 2.31 -7.87
CA ALA A 130 -10.02 1.72 -8.19
C ALA A 130 -11.07 2.15 -7.18
N THR A 131 -12.13 2.79 -7.67
CA THR A 131 -13.31 3.09 -6.87
C THR A 131 -14.24 1.88 -6.85
N CYS A 132 -14.66 1.47 -5.65
CA CYS A 132 -15.71 0.48 -5.50
C CYS A 132 -17.05 1.07 -5.97
N SER A 133 -17.52 0.65 -7.15
CA SER A 133 -18.69 1.26 -7.80
C SER A 133 -19.44 0.27 -8.67
N THR A 134 -20.68 0.59 -9.03
CA THR A 134 -21.46 -0.22 -9.96
C THR A 134 -20.91 -0.08 -11.38
N ARG A 135 -20.83 -1.21 -12.09
CA ARG A 135 -20.36 -1.25 -13.48
C ARG A 135 -21.34 -2.04 -14.35
N ARG A 136 -21.59 -1.56 -15.58
CA ARG A 136 -22.47 -2.24 -16.53
C ARG A 136 -21.93 -3.64 -16.84
N GLY A 137 -22.75 -4.67 -16.66
CA GLY A 137 -22.36 -6.07 -16.84
C GLY A 137 -22.03 -6.83 -15.55
N TYR A 138 -22.06 -6.16 -14.39
CA TYR A 138 -21.83 -6.80 -13.08
C TYR A 138 -23.04 -6.63 -12.17
N SER A 139 -23.33 -7.65 -11.36
CA SER A 139 -24.35 -7.59 -10.32
C SER A 139 -23.72 -7.05 -9.03
N GLY A 140 -23.78 -5.72 -8.84
CA GLY A 140 -23.29 -5.05 -7.64
C GLY A 140 -22.05 -4.17 -7.86
N ASN A 141 -21.43 -3.76 -6.76
CA ASN A 141 -20.24 -2.93 -6.78
C ASN A 141 -19.00 -3.80 -7.04
N VAL A 142 -18.15 -3.32 -7.95
CA VAL A 142 -16.88 -3.96 -8.29
C VAL A 142 -15.76 -2.94 -8.27
N CYS A 143 -14.54 -3.42 -8.10
CA CYS A 143 -13.34 -2.63 -8.26
C CYS A 143 -12.37 -3.37 -9.19
N ASN A 144 -11.53 -2.61 -9.89
CA ASN A 144 -10.41 -3.19 -10.61
C ASN A 144 -9.45 -3.76 -9.56
N ALA A 145 -9.19 -5.06 -9.62
CA ALA A 145 -8.21 -5.76 -8.80
C ALA A 145 -7.00 -6.22 -9.64
N GLY A 146 -6.99 -5.95 -10.95
CA GLY A 146 -5.88 -6.25 -11.83
C GLY A 146 -4.70 -5.29 -11.64
N MET A 147 -3.54 -5.72 -12.12
CA MET A 147 -2.31 -4.90 -12.10
C MET A 147 -2.39 -3.65 -12.99
N TYR A 148 -3.21 -3.68 -14.05
CA TYR A 148 -3.35 -2.59 -15.02
C TYR A 148 -4.64 -1.79 -14.80
N ARG A 149 -4.53 -0.47 -14.93
CA ARG A 149 -5.63 0.48 -14.69
C ARG A 149 -6.80 0.34 -15.67
N GLU A 150 -6.52 0.14 -16.96
CA GLU A 150 -7.54 0.31 -18.03
C GLU A 150 -7.73 -0.89 -18.96
N THR A 151 -6.76 -1.80 -19.09
CA THR A 151 -6.73 -2.84 -20.14
C THR A 151 -7.34 -4.19 -19.74
N GLY A 152 -8.48 -4.18 -19.05
CA GLY A 152 -9.29 -5.41 -18.86
C GLY A 152 -8.84 -6.33 -17.72
N GLY A 153 -8.09 -5.80 -16.75
CA GLY A 153 -7.66 -6.53 -15.56
C GLY A 153 -8.83 -6.96 -14.67
N TYR A 154 -8.64 -8.12 -14.05
CA TYR A 154 -9.52 -8.79 -13.08
C TYR A 154 -10.41 -7.84 -12.25
N TRP A 155 -11.72 -8.03 -12.31
CA TRP A 155 -12.70 -7.27 -11.53
C TRP A 155 -13.16 -8.09 -10.33
N ALA A 156 -13.01 -7.52 -9.13
CA ALA A 156 -13.44 -8.16 -7.91
C ALA A 156 -14.71 -7.50 -7.38
N PRO A 157 -15.68 -8.27 -6.86
CA PRO A 157 -16.76 -7.74 -6.03
C PRO A 157 -16.17 -6.96 -4.86
N CYS A 158 -16.77 -5.81 -4.56
CA CYS A 158 -16.31 -4.96 -3.49
C CYS A 158 -17.48 -4.44 -2.65
N LYS A 159 -17.18 -4.11 -1.40
CA LYS A 159 -18.13 -3.47 -0.49
C LYS A 159 -17.85 -1.97 -0.46
N ALA A 160 -18.81 -1.17 -0.91
CA ALA A 160 -18.74 0.27 -0.74
C ALA A 160 -18.81 0.58 0.77
N THR A 161 -17.78 1.23 1.27
CA THR A 161 -17.66 1.69 2.67
C THR A 161 -18.53 2.90 2.93
#